data_AF-A0A956PPL4-F1
#
_entry.id   AF-A0A956PPL4-F1
#
_cell.length_a   1.000
_cell.length_b   1.000
_cell.length_c   1.000
_cell.angle_alpha   90.00
_cell.angle_beta   90.00
_cell.angle_gamma   90.00
#
_symmetry.space_group_name_H-M   'P 1'
#
loop_
_entity.id
_entity.type
_entity.pdbx_description
1 polymer ?
#
loop_
_entity_poly.entity_id
_entity_poly.type
_entity_poly.pdbx_seq_one_letter_code
_entity_poly.pdbx_strand_id
1 'polypeptide(L)'
;MDLPNLTRADAVLSEATRRLRLVIAVRPENELEQKELFVADKIHQPKFRYSRPAPVDMSEVESLRLPACYWGELLATTRRRLLRLHSVLAVEGELNVRDFSREVYGAPSEQLQSAARRLLGKVRFEPGQEVTWDFTRDVLQKALDDFGLHGWTVKKAPGDFTSARTSEKTIYLTPIGKLYEGTAERLAVHEIGVHAVRSFNGDAQPLSHFSFGWPGYEITEEGLATYAELHTGLISKRAIINYSARVLAVASLDRGHSFRHCYESLRELGLNTTLAWEATLRAYRGNGFYKDHIYLQGLLEVFQFMTSGGDWEALFVGKVGLHHLDRVKTDLELNKLRRPSVVPGFLKRERKKSEMWDLVSSLVNATG
;
A
#
# COMPACT_ATOMS: atom_id res chain seq x y z
N MET A 1 -15.47 13.01 -24.14
CA MET A 1 -14.22 12.31 -23.76
C MET A 1 -13.86 11.44 -24.94
N ASP A 2 -12.61 11.47 -25.40
CA ASP A 2 -12.15 10.57 -26.48
C ASP A 2 -11.92 9.16 -25.90
N LEU A 3 -13.04 8.50 -25.58
CA LEU A 3 -13.05 7.25 -24.84
C LEU A 3 -12.33 6.11 -25.59
N PRO A 4 -12.50 5.92 -26.91
CA PRO A 4 -11.78 4.85 -27.63
C PRO A 4 -10.26 4.95 -27.49
N ASN A 5 -9.69 6.15 -27.64
CA ASN A 5 -8.24 6.34 -27.50
C ASN A 5 -7.76 6.18 -26.04
N LEU A 6 -8.55 6.64 -25.06
CA LEU A 6 -8.23 6.41 -23.65
C LEU A 6 -8.24 4.92 -23.30
N THR A 7 -9.27 4.17 -23.72
CA THR A 7 -9.39 2.74 -23.41
C THR A 7 -8.25 1.94 -24.04
N ARG A 8 -7.83 2.27 -25.27
CA ARG A 8 -6.66 1.63 -25.89
C ARG A 8 -5.38 1.90 -25.10
N ALA A 9 -5.10 3.16 -24.79
CA ALA A 9 -3.90 3.53 -24.04
C ALA A 9 -3.88 2.91 -22.63
N ASP A 10 -5.04 2.93 -21.96
CA ASP A 10 -5.26 2.32 -20.66
C ASP A 10 -4.95 0.82 -20.68
N ALA A 11 -5.44 0.06 -21.67
CA ALA A 11 -5.18 -1.37 -21.78
C ALA A 11 -3.68 -1.70 -21.95
N VAL A 12 -2.98 -0.97 -22.82
CA VAL A 12 -1.53 -1.15 -23.06
C VAL A 12 -0.73 -0.87 -21.78
N LEU A 13 -1.03 0.24 -21.10
CA LEU A 13 -0.33 0.62 -19.87
C LEU A 13 -0.63 -0.32 -18.70
N SER A 14 -1.86 -0.84 -18.61
CA SER A 14 -2.25 -1.83 -17.60
C SER A 14 -1.55 -3.18 -17.79
N GLU A 15 -1.37 -3.64 -19.04
CA GLU A 15 -0.58 -4.85 -19.34
C GLU A 15 0.89 -4.65 -18.94
N ALA A 16 1.52 -3.54 -19.33
CA ALA A 16 2.90 -3.24 -18.96
C ALA A 16 3.09 -3.15 -17.43
N THR A 17 2.14 -2.55 -16.71
CA THR A 17 2.14 -2.50 -15.24
C THR A 17 2.10 -3.89 -14.61
N ARG A 18 1.32 -4.83 -15.17
CA ARG A 18 1.27 -6.21 -14.66
C ARG A 18 2.59 -6.96 -14.83
N ARG A 19 3.36 -6.65 -15.88
CA ARG A 19 4.67 -7.28 -16.15
C ARG A 19 5.79 -6.65 -15.32
N LEU A 20 5.81 -5.32 -15.20
CA LEU A 20 6.85 -4.56 -14.49
C LEU A 20 6.56 -4.44 -12.99
N ARG A 21 6.81 -5.51 -12.23
CA ARG A 21 6.49 -5.60 -10.80
C ARG A 21 7.66 -5.21 -9.89
N LEU A 22 7.83 -3.91 -9.64
CA LEU A 22 8.90 -3.38 -8.77
C LEU A 22 8.95 -4.06 -7.39
N VAL A 23 7.80 -4.26 -6.74
CA VAL A 23 7.73 -4.88 -5.39
C VAL A 23 8.29 -6.31 -5.38
N ILE A 24 8.19 -7.04 -6.50
CA ILE A 24 8.80 -8.36 -6.64
C ILE A 24 10.30 -8.22 -6.89
N ALA A 25 10.70 -7.33 -7.79
CA ALA A 25 12.11 -7.12 -8.15
C ALA A 25 12.98 -6.72 -6.95
N VAL A 26 12.43 -6.00 -5.97
CA VAL A 26 13.15 -5.58 -4.76
C VAL A 26 13.06 -6.59 -3.61
N ARG A 27 12.57 -7.82 -3.85
CA ARG A 27 12.56 -8.86 -2.82
C ARG A 27 13.94 -9.55 -2.77
N PRO A 28 14.66 -9.46 -1.65
CA PRO A 28 15.97 -10.11 -1.55
C PRO A 28 15.84 -11.62 -1.48
N GLU A 29 16.70 -12.33 -2.21
CA GLU A 29 16.76 -13.80 -2.25
C GLU A 29 17.49 -14.38 -1.04
N ASN A 30 18.41 -13.60 -0.45
CA ASN A 30 19.27 -13.99 0.66
C ASN A 30 18.91 -13.27 1.96
N GLU A 31 17.65 -12.85 2.13
CA GLU A 31 17.20 -12.10 3.31
C GLU A 31 17.56 -12.79 4.63
N LEU A 32 17.24 -14.08 4.74
CA LEU A 32 17.40 -14.86 5.96
C LEU A 32 18.88 -15.00 6.34
N GLU A 33 19.71 -15.36 5.37
CA GLU A 33 21.18 -15.46 5.50
C GLU A 33 21.76 -14.12 6.00
N GLN A 34 21.40 -13.01 5.36
CA GLN A 34 21.90 -11.69 5.73
C GLN A 34 21.41 -11.24 7.11
N LYS A 35 20.17 -11.58 7.48
CA LYS A 35 19.62 -11.31 8.82
C LYS A 35 20.41 -12.04 9.90
N GLU A 36 20.65 -13.33 9.72
CA GLU A 36 21.38 -14.15 10.69
C GLU A 36 22.81 -13.63 10.90
N LEU A 37 23.52 -13.31 9.82
CA LEU A 37 24.87 -12.75 9.88
C LEU A 37 24.89 -11.38 10.56
N PHE A 38 23.94 -10.49 10.24
CA PHE A 38 23.89 -9.13 10.79
C PHE A 38 23.52 -9.13 12.27
N VAL A 39 22.54 -9.94 12.68
CA VAL A 39 22.12 -10.02 14.09
C VAL A 39 23.20 -10.68 14.95
N ALA A 40 23.98 -11.60 14.39
CA ALA A 40 25.15 -12.18 15.04
C ALA A 40 26.40 -11.28 14.99
N ASP A 41 26.27 -10.03 14.52
CA ASP A 41 27.35 -9.05 14.36
C ASP A 41 28.53 -9.54 13.51
N LYS A 42 28.28 -10.50 12.60
CA LYS A 42 29.28 -11.02 11.64
C LYS A 42 29.45 -10.13 10.42
N ILE A 43 28.45 -9.29 10.13
CA ILE A 43 28.50 -8.29 9.06
C ILE A 43 27.96 -6.95 9.56
N HIS A 44 28.59 -5.86 9.13
CA HIS A 44 28.14 -4.52 9.48
C HIS A 44 27.04 -3.98 8.56
N GLN A 45 27.09 -4.30 7.26
CA GLN A 45 26.09 -3.90 6.27
C GLN A 45 25.60 -5.16 5.53
N PRO A 46 24.28 -5.42 5.49
CA PRO A 46 23.72 -6.47 4.65
C PRO A 46 24.00 -6.22 3.16
N LYS A 47 24.32 -7.30 2.43
CA LYS A 47 24.46 -7.29 0.96
C LYS A 47 23.39 -8.18 0.36
N PHE A 48 22.33 -7.55 -0.13
CA PHE A 48 21.17 -8.26 -0.67
C PHE A 48 21.36 -8.62 -2.15
N ARG A 49 20.91 -9.82 -2.52
CA ARG A 49 20.84 -10.31 -3.90
C ARG A 49 19.39 -10.27 -4.38
N TYR A 50 19.18 -9.89 -5.63
CA TYR A 50 17.85 -9.73 -6.24
C TYR A 50 17.77 -10.50 -7.55
N SER A 51 16.65 -11.17 -7.79
CA SER A 51 16.34 -11.71 -9.11
C SER A 51 16.02 -10.59 -10.10
N ARG A 52 16.42 -10.79 -11.35
CA ARG A 52 16.07 -9.89 -12.45
C ARG A 52 14.76 -10.34 -13.08
N PRO A 53 13.78 -9.42 -13.25
CA PRO A 53 12.57 -9.74 -13.98
C PRO A 53 12.92 -10.00 -15.46
N ALA A 54 12.08 -10.81 -16.13
CA ALA A 54 12.21 -11.01 -17.56
C ALA A 54 12.08 -9.66 -18.31
N PRO A 55 12.83 -9.46 -19.41
CA PRO A 55 12.67 -8.28 -20.25
C PRO A 55 11.23 -8.11 -20.72
N VAL A 56 10.76 -6.87 -20.77
CA VAL A 56 9.42 -6.53 -21.22
C VAL A 56 9.55 -5.64 -22.45
N ASP A 57 8.90 -6.02 -23.55
CA ASP A 57 8.83 -5.15 -24.73
C ASP A 57 7.99 -3.90 -24.41
N MET A 58 8.59 -2.72 -24.61
CA MET A 58 8.00 -1.42 -24.33
C MET A 58 7.62 -0.64 -25.60
N SER A 59 7.82 -1.20 -26.79
CA SER A 59 7.61 -0.52 -28.08
C SER A 59 6.20 0.08 -28.22
N GLU A 60 5.16 -0.68 -27.83
CA GLU A 60 3.78 -0.18 -27.88
C GLU A 60 3.58 0.98 -26.90
N VAL A 61 4.11 0.86 -25.67
CA VAL A 61 4.04 1.90 -24.62
C VAL A 61 4.70 3.20 -25.10
N GLU A 62 5.86 3.12 -25.76
CA GLU A 62 6.59 4.27 -26.31
C GLU A 62 5.81 4.99 -27.41
N SER A 63 5.13 4.22 -28.27
CA SER A 63 4.39 4.75 -29.42
C SER A 63 3.01 5.35 -29.07
N LEU A 64 2.52 5.18 -27.84
CA LEU A 64 1.18 5.62 -27.43
C LEU A 64 0.96 7.12 -27.62
N ARG A 65 -0.10 7.47 -28.35
CA ARG A 65 -0.66 8.83 -28.37
C ARG A 65 -1.74 8.94 -27.31
N LEU A 66 -1.69 10.00 -26.51
CA LEU A 66 -2.55 10.18 -25.36
C LEU A 66 -3.43 11.43 -25.56
N PRO A 67 -4.75 11.34 -25.34
CA PRO A 67 -5.63 12.49 -25.45
C PRO A 67 -5.26 13.61 -24.47
N ALA A 68 -5.39 14.88 -24.90
CA ALA A 68 -5.17 16.06 -24.07
C ALA A 68 -6.36 16.30 -23.14
N CYS A 69 -6.51 15.44 -22.14
CA CYS A 69 -7.50 15.56 -21.08
C CYS A 69 -6.94 15.02 -19.77
N TYR A 70 -7.61 15.30 -18.67
CA TYR A 70 -7.18 14.89 -17.33
C TYR A 70 -6.75 13.41 -17.22
N TRP A 71 -7.60 12.48 -17.67
CA TRP A 71 -7.27 11.05 -17.61
C TRP A 71 -6.14 10.69 -18.59
N GLY A 72 -6.04 11.37 -19.73
CA GLY A 72 -4.92 11.20 -20.66
C GLY A 72 -3.58 11.69 -20.11
N GLU A 73 -3.58 12.78 -19.32
CA GLU A 73 -2.40 13.27 -18.61
C GLU A 73 -1.96 12.33 -17.49
N LEU A 74 -2.91 11.69 -16.80
CA LEU A 74 -2.59 10.62 -15.84
C LEU A 74 -2.02 9.39 -16.53
N LEU A 75 -2.59 8.96 -17.67
CA LEU A 75 -1.98 7.89 -18.48
C LEU A 75 -0.58 8.29 -18.98
N ALA A 76 -0.34 9.56 -19.30
CA ALA A 76 0.99 10.05 -19.66
C ALA A 76 1.98 9.95 -18.51
N THR A 77 1.50 10.20 -17.28
CA THR A 77 2.27 10.01 -16.05
C THR A 77 2.58 8.53 -15.82
N THR A 78 1.61 7.63 -15.98
CA THR A 78 1.83 6.18 -15.92
C THR A 78 2.86 5.75 -16.97
N ARG A 79 2.73 6.19 -18.23
CA ARG A 79 3.68 5.88 -19.31
C ARG A 79 5.11 6.27 -18.93
N ARG A 80 5.32 7.51 -18.47
CA ARG A 80 6.66 7.98 -18.03
C ARG A 80 7.22 7.12 -16.90
N ARG A 81 6.39 6.79 -15.90
CA ARG A 81 6.80 5.93 -14.78
C ARG A 81 7.18 4.52 -15.23
N LEU A 82 6.41 3.91 -16.14
CA LEU A 82 6.70 2.57 -16.66
C LEU A 82 7.99 2.53 -17.46
N LEU A 83 8.22 3.51 -18.35
CA LEU A 83 9.45 3.60 -19.12
C LEU A 83 10.66 3.79 -18.20
N ARG A 84 10.55 4.65 -17.18
CA ARG A 84 11.63 4.84 -16.19
C ARG A 84 11.88 3.59 -15.36
N LEU A 85 10.82 2.91 -14.92
CA LEU A 85 10.94 1.64 -14.17
C LEU A 85 11.61 0.56 -15.03
N HIS A 86 11.22 0.45 -16.30
CA HIS A 86 11.84 -0.48 -17.23
C HIS A 86 13.36 -0.24 -17.33
N SER A 87 13.79 1.02 -17.52
CA SER A 87 15.21 1.37 -17.55
C SER A 87 15.95 0.99 -16.26
N VAL A 88 15.34 1.25 -15.09
CA VAL A 88 15.92 0.89 -13.79
C VAL A 88 16.10 -0.62 -13.65
N LEU A 89 15.14 -1.41 -14.11
CA LEU A 89 15.19 -2.87 -14.02
C LEU A 89 16.15 -3.49 -15.03
N ALA A 90 16.36 -2.83 -16.18
CA ALA A 90 17.24 -3.27 -17.26
C ALA A 90 18.73 -2.99 -17.03
N VAL A 91 19.09 -2.10 -16.09
CA VAL A 91 20.49 -1.78 -15.77
C VAL A 91 21.24 -3.03 -15.26
N GLU A 92 22.35 -3.35 -15.93
CA GLU A 92 23.31 -4.38 -15.49
C GLU A 92 24.00 -3.98 -14.17
N GLY A 93 24.29 -4.95 -13.31
CA GLY A 93 24.95 -4.73 -12.02
C GLY A 93 23.99 -4.78 -10.83
N GLU A 94 24.19 -3.92 -9.84
CA GLU A 94 23.36 -3.88 -8.63
C GLU A 94 22.02 -3.17 -8.88
N LEU A 95 20.92 -3.76 -8.43
CA LEU A 95 19.60 -3.13 -8.53
C LEU A 95 19.55 -1.90 -7.63
N ASN A 96 19.33 -0.72 -8.20
CA ASN A 96 19.14 0.51 -7.43
C ASN A 96 17.87 1.23 -7.86
N VAL A 97 16.89 1.28 -6.95
CA VAL A 97 15.58 1.88 -7.20
C VAL A 97 15.37 3.17 -6.42
N ARG A 98 16.40 3.71 -5.76
CA ARG A 98 16.32 4.85 -4.85
C ARG A 98 15.65 6.06 -5.49
N ASP A 99 16.20 6.54 -6.59
CA ASP A 99 15.72 7.77 -7.25
C ASP A 99 14.38 7.56 -7.95
N PHE A 100 14.11 6.33 -8.41
CA PHE A 100 12.80 5.97 -8.93
C PHE A 100 11.74 5.99 -7.84
N SER A 101 12.02 5.28 -6.74
CA SER A 101 11.10 5.12 -5.64
C SER A 101 10.82 6.44 -4.93
N ARG A 102 11.84 7.29 -4.75
CA ARG A 102 11.70 8.62 -4.18
C ARG A 102 10.86 9.56 -5.06
N GLU A 103 10.99 9.49 -6.39
CA GLU A 103 10.12 10.26 -7.31
C GLU A 103 8.65 9.82 -7.19
N VAL A 104 8.40 8.51 -7.09
CA VAL A 104 7.04 7.97 -7.07
C VAL A 104 6.33 8.23 -5.75
N TYR A 105 7.01 8.00 -4.62
CA TYR A 105 6.40 8.02 -3.29
C TYR A 105 6.74 9.26 -2.47
N GLY A 106 7.74 10.05 -2.87
CA GLY A 106 8.25 11.15 -2.05
C GLY A 106 9.06 10.67 -0.85
N ALA A 107 9.32 11.59 0.08
CA ALA A 107 9.99 11.35 1.34
C ALA A 107 9.10 11.82 2.51
N PRO A 108 9.16 11.16 3.68
CA PRO A 108 8.34 11.51 4.82
C PRO A 108 8.69 12.89 5.38
N SER A 109 7.67 13.75 5.57
CA SER A 109 7.84 15.08 6.18
C SER A 109 8.31 15.00 7.64
N GLU A 110 8.90 16.07 8.16
CA GLU A 110 9.31 16.15 9.57
C GLU A 110 8.10 16.02 10.52
N GLN A 111 6.92 16.51 10.13
CA GLN A 111 5.67 16.34 10.86
C GLN A 111 5.28 14.87 10.95
N LEU A 112 5.36 14.13 9.83
CA LEU A 112 5.07 12.70 9.80
C LEU A 112 6.06 11.89 10.66
N GLN A 113 7.34 12.28 10.63
CA GLN A 113 8.37 11.68 11.48
C GLN A 113 8.11 11.93 12.97
N SER A 114 7.69 13.15 13.33
CA SER A 114 7.29 13.49 14.70
C SER A 114 6.09 12.66 15.17
N ALA A 115 5.07 12.51 14.31
CA ALA A 115 3.91 11.65 14.57
C ALA A 115 4.33 10.19 14.79
N ALA A 116 5.22 9.66 13.94
CA ALA A 116 5.76 8.32 14.09
C ALA A 116 6.49 8.10 15.43
N ARG A 117 7.36 9.04 15.84
CA ARG A 117 8.05 8.96 17.15
C ARG A 117 7.06 8.99 18.32
N ARG A 118 6.04 9.85 18.25
CA ARG A 118 4.99 9.95 19.27
C ARG A 118 4.19 8.65 19.40
N LEU A 119 3.88 8.00 18.28
CA LEU A 119 3.21 6.69 18.26
C LEU A 119 4.09 5.60 18.88
N LEU A 120 5.37 5.51 18.49
CA LEU A 120 6.31 4.55 19.07
C LEU A 120 6.49 4.75 20.59
N GLY A 121 6.44 6.00 21.07
CA GLY A 121 6.50 6.30 22.49
C GLY A 121 5.29 5.80 23.30
N LYS A 122 4.10 5.75 22.70
CA LYS A 122 2.83 5.49 23.39
C LYS A 122 2.23 4.09 23.15
N VAL A 123 2.46 3.50 21.98
CA VAL A 123 1.83 2.23 21.61
C VAL A 123 2.70 1.06 22.06
N ARG A 124 2.08 0.09 22.73
CA ARG A 124 2.68 -1.20 23.08
C ARG A 124 1.81 -2.31 22.51
N PHE A 125 2.44 -3.40 22.10
CA PHE A 125 1.76 -4.56 21.54
C PHE A 125 2.24 -5.82 22.27
N GLU A 126 1.27 -6.63 22.68
CA GLU A 126 1.48 -7.99 23.14
C GLU A 126 0.75 -8.93 22.19
N PRO A 127 1.36 -10.07 21.80
CA PRO A 127 0.69 -11.09 21.02
C PRO A 127 -0.61 -11.57 21.67
N GLY A 128 -1.69 -11.63 20.89
CA GLY A 128 -2.97 -12.20 21.32
C GLY A 128 -3.00 -13.74 21.21
N GLN A 129 -4.18 -14.32 21.38
CA GLN A 129 -4.42 -15.73 21.11
C GLN A 129 -4.31 -16.03 19.61
N GLU A 130 -3.68 -17.15 19.25
CA GLU A 130 -3.53 -17.59 17.87
C GLU A 130 -4.82 -18.19 17.31
N VAL A 131 -5.12 -17.92 16.04
CA VAL A 131 -6.22 -18.50 15.27
C VAL A 131 -5.67 -19.29 14.09
N THR A 132 -6.46 -20.23 13.58
CA THR A 132 -6.03 -21.08 12.46
C THR A 132 -6.15 -20.37 11.13
N TRP A 133 -5.40 -20.87 10.14
CA TRP A 133 -5.52 -20.43 8.75
C TRP A 133 -6.93 -20.70 8.20
N ASP A 134 -7.51 -21.87 8.50
CA ASP A 134 -8.86 -22.24 8.05
C ASP A 134 -9.95 -21.31 8.61
N PHE A 135 -9.88 -20.99 9.91
CA PHE A 135 -10.80 -20.02 10.51
C PHE A 135 -10.71 -18.66 9.81
N THR A 136 -9.49 -18.18 9.58
CA THR A 136 -9.25 -16.90 8.92
C THR A 136 -9.75 -16.91 7.47
N ARG A 137 -9.52 -18.01 6.74
CA ARG A 137 -10.05 -18.20 5.38
C ARG A 137 -11.57 -18.11 5.40
N ASP A 138 -12.24 -18.77 6.33
CA ASP A 138 -13.72 -18.82 6.37
C ASP A 138 -14.32 -17.45 6.66
N VAL A 139 -13.71 -16.67 7.55
CA VAL A 139 -14.10 -15.27 7.81
C VAL A 139 -13.92 -14.41 6.54
N LEU A 140 -12.80 -14.55 5.84
CA LEU A 140 -12.56 -13.81 4.60
C LEU A 140 -13.50 -14.24 3.47
N GLN A 141 -13.78 -15.53 3.33
CA GLN A 141 -14.72 -16.02 2.33
C GLN A 141 -16.12 -15.49 2.60
N LYS A 142 -16.57 -15.53 3.87
CA LYS A 142 -17.84 -14.93 4.26
C LYS A 142 -17.89 -13.44 3.94
N ALA A 143 -16.81 -12.70 4.17
CA ALA A 143 -16.77 -11.28 3.84
C ALA A 143 -16.88 -11.03 2.32
N LEU A 144 -16.23 -11.85 1.48
CA LEU A 144 -16.42 -11.78 0.01
C LEU A 144 -17.89 -11.98 -0.38
N ASP A 145 -18.55 -12.96 0.25
CA ASP A 145 -19.95 -13.28 -0.01
C ASP A 145 -20.89 -12.15 0.46
N ASP A 146 -20.65 -11.60 1.67
CA ASP A 146 -21.42 -10.48 2.22
C ASP A 146 -21.32 -9.20 1.35
N PHE A 147 -20.18 -8.99 0.68
CA PHE A 147 -19.99 -7.90 -0.27
C PHE A 147 -20.47 -8.22 -1.69
N GLY A 148 -20.94 -9.45 -1.96
CA GLY A 148 -21.38 -9.89 -3.28
C GLY A 148 -20.24 -9.98 -4.30
N LEU A 149 -18.99 -10.18 -3.86
CA LEU A 149 -17.81 -10.25 -4.73
C LEU A 149 -17.67 -11.65 -5.36
N HIS A 150 -18.69 -12.07 -6.11
CA HIS A 150 -18.70 -13.38 -6.77
C HIS A 150 -17.49 -13.56 -7.70
N GLY A 151 -16.89 -14.76 -7.63
CA GLY A 151 -15.69 -15.11 -8.38
C GLY A 151 -14.37 -14.72 -7.70
N TRP A 152 -14.41 -14.02 -6.56
CA TRP A 152 -13.24 -13.89 -5.69
C TRP A 152 -13.03 -15.13 -4.84
N THR A 153 -11.78 -15.48 -4.57
CA THR A 153 -11.42 -16.65 -3.75
C THR A 153 -10.30 -16.34 -2.76
N VAL A 154 -10.19 -17.13 -1.69
CA VAL A 154 -9.07 -17.07 -0.74
C VAL A 154 -8.11 -18.23 -1.01
N LYS A 155 -6.82 -17.95 -1.22
CA LYS A 155 -5.78 -18.95 -1.49
C LYS A 155 -4.59 -18.78 -0.55
N LYS A 156 -3.81 -19.85 -0.36
CA LYS A 156 -2.54 -19.78 0.38
C LYS A 156 -1.52 -18.93 -0.40
N ALA A 157 -0.88 -17.99 0.29
CA ALA A 157 0.23 -17.22 -0.26
C ALA A 157 1.51 -18.09 -0.36
N PRO A 158 2.36 -17.85 -1.37
CA PRO A 158 3.66 -18.51 -1.50
C PRO A 158 4.72 -17.95 -0.53
N GLY A 159 4.34 -17.08 0.42
CA GLY A 159 5.24 -16.45 1.38
C GLY A 159 4.48 -15.76 2.50
N ASP A 160 5.21 -14.99 3.31
CA ASP A 160 4.67 -14.34 4.51
C ASP A 160 4.01 -12.99 4.24
N PHE A 161 2.97 -13.00 3.41
CA PHE A 161 2.15 -11.81 3.17
C PHE A 161 0.69 -12.18 2.93
N THR A 162 -0.20 -11.31 3.40
CA THR A 162 -1.60 -11.28 2.97
C THR A 162 -1.76 -10.13 1.99
N SER A 163 -2.48 -10.35 0.89
CA SER A 163 -2.74 -9.31 -0.10
C SER A 163 -3.92 -9.65 -1.00
N ALA A 164 -4.76 -8.67 -1.30
CA ALA A 164 -5.72 -8.74 -2.39
C ALA A 164 -5.03 -8.59 -3.76
N ARG A 165 -5.15 -9.61 -4.61
CA ARG A 165 -4.73 -9.57 -6.02
C ARG A 165 -5.93 -9.42 -6.94
N THR A 166 -6.25 -8.16 -7.22
CA THR A 166 -7.26 -7.71 -8.18
C THR A 166 -7.30 -8.51 -9.48
N SER A 167 -6.17 -8.60 -10.21
CA SER A 167 -6.14 -9.24 -11.53
C SER A 167 -6.47 -10.72 -11.50
N GLU A 168 -6.28 -11.36 -10.34
CA GLU A 168 -6.53 -12.78 -10.13
C GLU A 168 -7.83 -13.03 -9.35
N LYS A 169 -8.53 -11.96 -8.94
CA LYS A 169 -9.67 -11.99 -8.01
C LYS A 169 -9.39 -12.93 -6.83
N THR A 170 -8.22 -12.79 -6.22
CA THR A 170 -7.75 -13.71 -5.19
C THR A 170 -7.22 -12.94 -3.99
N ILE A 171 -7.70 -13.27 -2.78
CA ILE A 171 -7.04 -12.90 -1.53
C ILE A 171 -6.00 -13.97 -1.22
N TYR A 172 -4.74 -13.61 -1.29
CA TYR A 172 -3.65 -14.48 -0.84
C TYR A 172 -3.50 -14.29 0.66
N LEU A 173 -3.65 -15.38 1.42
CA LEU A 173 -3.52 -15.41 2.88
C LEU A 173 -2.24 -16.16 3.25
N THR A 174 -1.36 -15.52 4.02
CA THR A 174 -0.13 -16.16 4.51
C THR A 174 -0.45 -17.44 5.30
N PRO A 175 0.16 -18.59 4.98
CA PRO A 175 0.14 -19.77 5.84
C PRO A 175 1.21 -19.71 6.94
N ILE A 176 2.06 -18.67 6.93
CA ILE A 176 3.24 -18.50 7.77
C ILE A 176 2.95 -17.42 8.81
N GLY A 177 3.46 -17.61 10.02
CA GLY A 177 3.29 -16.66 11.11
C GLY A 177 2.04 -16.92 11.95
N LYS A 178 1.97 -16.20 13.07
CA LYS A 178 0.90 -16.32 14.06
C LYS A 178 -0.24 -15.39 13.66
N LEU A 179 -1.35 -15.94 13.19
CA LEU A 179 -2.61 -15.20 13.02
C LEU A 179 -3.21 -15.06 14.41
N TYR A 180 -3.62 -13.87 14.81
CA TYR A 180 -4.20 -13.64 16.14
C TYR A 180 -5.69 -13.32 16.06
N GLU A 181 -6.43 -13.54 17.14
CA GLU A 181 -7.81 -13.09 17.27
C GLU A 181 -7.97 -11.61 16.85
N GLY A 182 -9.05 -11.29 16.14
CA GLY A 182 -9.26 -9.98 15.52
C GLY A 182 -8.49 -9.74 14.21
N THR A 183 -7.49 -10.58 13.87
CA THR A 183 -6.76 -10.45 12.60
C THR A 183 -7.63 -10.81 11.40
N ALA A 184 -8.48 -11.82 11.53
CA ALA A 184 -9.36 -12.25 10.45
C ALA A 184 -10.36 -11.14 10.08
N GLU A 185 -11.00 -10.55 11.08
CA GLU A 185 -11.93 -9.44 10.94
C GLU A 185 -11.21 -8.18 10.42
N ARG A 186 -10.01 -7.89 10.93
CA ARG A 186 -9.18 -6.78 10.43
C ARG A 186 -8.87 -6.95 8.95
N LEU A 187 -8.44 -8.15 8.53
CA LEU A 187 -8.16 -8.45 7.13
C LEU A 187 -9.42 -8.40 6.26
N ALA A 188 -10.59 -8.82 6.78
CA ALA A 188 -11.85 -8.68 6.07
C ALA A 188 -12.19 -7.21 5.81
N VAL A 189 -11.95 -6.32 6.78
CA VAL A 189 -12.15 -4.87 6.58
C VAL A 189 -11.10 -4.27 5.63
N HIS A 190 -9.82 -4.63 5.80
CA HIS A 190 -8.70 -4.06 5.06
C HIS A 190 -8.64 -4.57 3.60
N GLU A 191 -8.47 -5.88 3.42
CA GLU A 191 -8.21 -6.49 2.12
C GLU A 191 -9.48 -6.60 1.29
N ILE A 192 -10.62 -6.90 1.92
CA ILE A 192 -11.89 -7.06 1.19
C ILE A 192 -12.65 -5.74 1.19
N GLY A 193 -12.98 -5.22 2.36
CA GLY A 193 -13.79 -4.02 2.53
C GLY A 193 -13.20 -2.76 1.88
N VAL A 194 -11.90 -2.71 1.64
CA VAL A 194 -11.26 -1.60 0.90
C VAL A 194 -10.68 -2.08 -0.42
N HIS A 195 -9.63 -2.90 -0.42
CA HIS A 195 -8.90 -3.20 -1.67
C HIS A 195 -9.75 -3.95 -2.70
N ALA A 196 -10.44 -5.03 -2.29
CA ALA A 196 -11.26 -5.80 -3.22
C ALA A 196 -12.51 -5.02 -3.67
N VAL A 197 -13.19 -4.31 -2.76
CA VAL A 197 -14.37 -3.51 -3.12
C VAL A 197 -14.01 -2.37 -4.08
N ARG A 198 -12.94 -1.61 -3.81
CA ARG A 198 -12.49 -0.53 -4.73
C ARG A 198 -12.10 -1.09 -6.09
N SER A 199 -11.42 -2.24 -6.12
CA SER A 199 -11.10 -2.94 -7.36
C SER A 199 -12.34 -3.39 -8.11
N PHE A 200 -13.33 -3.97 -7.43
CA PHE A 200 -14.58 -4.43 -8.02
C PHE A 200 -15.37 -3.29 -8.65
N ASN A 201 -15.53 -2.18 -7.94
CA ASN A 201 -16.18 -1.00 -8.53
C ASN A 201 -15.36 -0.44 -9.70
N GLY A 202 -14.03 -0.49 -9.60
CA GLY A 202 -13.11 -0.07 -10.64
C GLY A 202 -13.22 -0.89 -11.93
N ASP A 203 -13.46 -2.20 -11.84
CA ASP A 203 -13.71 -3.08 -13.00
C ASP A 203 -14.96 -2.66 -13.78
N ALA A 204 -15.92 -1.99 -13.13
CA ALA A 204 -17.14 -1.51 -13.78
C ALA A 204 -16.94 -0.16 -14.50
N GLN A 205 -15.80 0.52 -14.32
CA GLN A 205 -15.51 1.81 -14.93
C GLN A 205 -15.01 1.67 -16.38
N PRO A 206 -15.06 2.74 -17.18
CA PRO A 206 -14.62 2.68 -18.57
C PRO A 206 -13.10 2.46 -18.79
N LEU A 207 -12.29 2.66 -17.74
CA LEU A 207 -10.82 2.58 -17.78
C LEU A 207 -10.33 1.64 -16.68
N SER A 208 -9.51 0.65 -17.03
CA SER A 208 -9.01 -0.37 -16.12
C SER A 208 -8.11 0.19 -15.02
N HIS A 209 -7.52 1.38 -15.19
CA HIS A 209 -6.80 2.07 -14.10
C HIS A 209 -7.66 2.36 -12.87
N PHE A 210 -9.00 2.39 -12.98
CA PHE A 210 -9.85 2.42 -11.78
C PHE A 210 -9.77 1.11 -10.97
N SER A 211 -9.38 -0.02 -11.55
CA SER A 211 -9.15 -1.27 -10.81
C SER A 211 -7.68 -1.47 -10.43
N PHE A 212 -6.75 -1.02 -11.29
CA PHE A 212 -5.32 -1.17 -11.07
C PHE A 212 -4.69 -0.08 -10.19
N GLY A 213 -5.17 1.17 -10.30
CA GLY A 213 -4.62 2.33 -9.61
C GLY A 213 -4.26 3.48 -10.54
N TRP A 214 -4.85 4.66 -10.30
CA TRP A 214 -4.43 5.91 -10.92
C TRP A 214 -3.21 6.50 -10.20
N PRO A 215 -2.29 7.22 -10.87
CA PRO A 215 -1.10 7.79 -10.24
C PRO A 215 -1.38 8.54 -8.92
N GLY A 216 -0.79 8.05 -7.82
CA GLY A 216 -0.94 8.64 -6.48
C GLY A 216 -2.09 8.08 -5.65
N TYR A 217 -2.78 7.03 -6.12
CA TYR A 217 -3.83 6.37 -5.35
C TYR A 217 -3.32 5.68 -4.08
N GLU A 218 -2.05 5.28 -4.03
CA GLU A 218 -1.52 4.35 -3.02
C GLU A 218 -1.66 4.88 -1.59
N ILE A 219 -1.40 6.17 -1.36
CA ILE A 219 -1.55 6.81 -0.04
C ILE A 219 -3.01 6.74 0.42
N THR A 220 -3.96 7.05 -0.47
CA THR A 220 -5.39 7.01 -0.16
C THR A 220 -5.91 5.59 0.01
N GLU A 221 -5.41 4.64 -0.79
CA GLU A 221 -5.78 3.23 -0.73
C GLU A 221 -5.41 2.61 0.63
N GLU A 222 -4.14 2.73 1.02
CA GLU A 222 -3.64 2.25 2.31
C GLU A 222 -4.24 3.06 3.48
N GLY A 223 -4.43 4.36 3.28
CA GLY A 223 -5.08 5.25 4.25
C GLY A 223 -6.52 4.87 4.55
N LEU A 224 -7.31 4.52 3.53
CA LEU A 224 -8.69 4.05 3.73
C LEU A 224 -8.74 2.69 4.38
N ALA A 225 -7.84 1.78 4.03
CA ALA A 225 -7.78 0.47 4.63
C ALA A 225 -7.46 0.57 6.13
N THR A 226 -6.45 1.36 6.49
CA THR A 226 -6.07 1.60 7.89
C THR A 226 -7.08 2.44 8.66
N TYR A 227 -7.70 3.44 8.04
CA TYR A 227 -8.82 4.18 8.64
C TYR A 227 -10.01 3.26 8.88
N ALA A 228 -10.34 2.36 7.95
CA ALA A 228 -11.44 1.43 8.10
C ALA A 228 -11.20 0.51 9.32
N GLU A 229 -9.98 -0.01 9.49
CA GLU A 229 -9.61 -0.76 10.69
C GLU A 229 -9.80 0.07 11.97
N LEU A 230 -9.39 1.34 11.95
CA LEU A 230 -9.54 2.25 13.09
C LEU A 230 -11.02 2.52 13.42
N HIS A 231 -11.82 2.81 12.39
CA HIS A 231 -13.25 3.09 12.48
C HIS A 231 -14.04 1.91 13.04
N THR A 232 -13.66 0.69 12.67
CA THR A 232 -14.28 -0.54 13.18
C THR A 232 -13.66 -1.03 14.50
N GLY A 233 -12.65 -0.36 15.04
CA GLY A 233 -11.96 -0.75 16.28
C GLY A 233 -11.08 -2.00 16.16
N LEU A 234 -10.70 -2.37 14.93
CA LEU A 234 -9.91 -3.57 14.61
C LEU A 234 -8.43 -3.26 14.32
N ILE A 235 -8.03 -1.98 14.38
CA ILE A 235 -6.67 -1.57 14.07
C ILE A 235 -5.64 -2.26 14.95
N SER A 236 -4.62 -2.81 14.30
CA SER A 236 -3.56 -3.52 15.01
C SER A 236 -2.54 -2.55 15.61
N LYS A 237 -2.31 -2.64 16.92
CA LYS A 237 -1.21 -1.92 17.59
C LYS A 237 0.15 -2.26 16.97
N ARG A 238 0.37 -3.52 16.59
CA ARG A 238 1.58 -3.95 15.86
C ARG A 238 1.69 -3.28 14.49
N ALA A 239 0.58 -3.15 13.75
CA ALA A 239 0.59 -2.45 12.47
C ALA A 239 0.97 -0.96 12.64
N ILE A 240 0.43 -0.27 13.64
CA ILE A 240 0.80 1.12 13.95
C ILE A 240 2.29 1.26 14.28
N ILE A 241 2.86 0.34 15.08
CA ILE A 241 4.31 0.30 15.38
C ILE A 241 5.10 0.11 14.08
N ASN A 242 4.69 -0.84 13.23
CA ASN A 242 5.34 -1.11 11.95
C ASN A 242 5.30 0.10 11.01
N TYR A 243 4.15 0.76 10.86
CA TYR A 243 4.00 1.93 9.99
C TYR A 243 4.85 3.11 10.49
N SER A 244 4.88 3.33 11.80
CA SER A 244 5.72 4.36 12.43
C SER A 244 7.21 4.08 12.22
N ALA A 245 7.64 2.84 12.41
CA ALA A 245 9.03 2.44 12.18
C ALA A 245 9.45 2.60 10.71
N ARG A 246 8.56 2.26 9.77
CA ARG A 246 8.79 2.41 8.31
C ARG A 246 8.96 3.87 7.91
N VAL A 247 8.19 4.80 8.48
CA VAL A 247 8.38 6.24 8.28
C VAL A 247 9.81 6.66 8.66
N LEU A 248 10.26 6.27 9.86
CA LEU A 248 11.59 6.64 10.35
C LEU A 248 12.71 5.95 9.55
N ALA A 249 12.49 4.71 9.09
CA ALA A 249 13.45 3.99 8.25
C ALA A 249 13.61 4.67 6.87
N VAL A 250 12.52 5.07 6.23
CA VAL A 250 12.57 5.83 4.96
C VAL A 250 13.20 7.21 5.18
N ALA A 251 12.92 7.89 6.29
CA ALA A 251 13.57 9.15 6.62
C ALA A 251 15.08 9.00 6.85
N SER A 252 15.52 7.92 7.50
CA SER A 252 16.93 7.59 7.69
C SER A 252 17.63 7.33 6.35
N LEU A 253 16.98 6.55 5.48
CA LEU A 253 17.43 6.31 4.11
C LEU A 253 17.55 7.63 3.31
N ASP A 254 16.56 8.52 3.39
CA ASP A 254 16.55 9.81 2.67
C ASP A 254 17.74 10.70 3.07
N ARG A 255 18.08 10.71 4.36
CA ARG A 255 19.26 11.39 4.91
C ARG A 255 20.61 10.76 4.52
N GLY A 256 20.59 9.63 3.81
CA GLY A 256 21.81 8.93 3.38
C GLY A 256 22.47 8.12 4.48
N HIS A 257 21.74 7.81 5.56
CA HIS A 257 22.26 6.93 6.60
C HIS A 257 22.41 5.49 6.09
N SER A 258 23.22 4.71 6.81
CA SER A 258 23.45 3.30 6.47
C SER A 258 22.40 2.38 7.09
N PHE A 259 22.33 1.13 6.60
CA PHE A 259 21.41 0.12 7.14
C PHE A 259 21.63 -0.06 8.65
N ARG A 260 22.90 -0.22 9.07
CA ARG A 260 23.29 -0.34 10.48
C ARG A 260 22.78 0.83 11.33
N HIS A 261 23.02 2.05 10.87
CA HIS A 261 22.60 3.25 11.60
C HIS A 261 21.08 3.30 11.76
N CYS A 262 20.34 3.08 10.67
CA CYS A 262 18.88 3.02 10.72
C CYS A 262 18.37 1.95 11.71
N TYR A 263 18.92 0.74 11.64
CA TYR A 263 18.56 -0.33 12.55
C TYR A 263 18.81 0.06 14.01
N GLU A 264 19.99 0.58 14.35
CA GLU A 264 20.30 0.96 15.73
C GLU A 264 19.45 2.12 16.23
N SER A 265 19.21 3.14 15.41
CA SER A 265 18.29 4.22 15.79
C SER A 265 16.86 3.71 16.09
N LEU A 266 16.40 2.67 15.39
CA LEU A 266 15.12 2.03 15.72
C LEU A 266 15.20 1.20 17.02
N ARG A 267 16.34 0.55 17.29
CA ARG A 267 16.58 -0.18 18.55
C ARG A 267 16.61 0.76 19.76
N GLU A 268 17.24 1.92 19.62
CA GLU A 268 17.27 2.99 20.63
C GLU A 268 15.86 3.52 20.95
N LEU A 269 14.94 3.49 19.98
CA LEU A 269 13.53 3.81 20.17
C LEU A 269 12.70 2.67 20.82
N GLY A 270 13.36 1.59 21.26
CA GLY A 270 12.75 0.49 21.99
C GLY A 270 12.13 -0.60 21.12
N LEU A 271 12.32 -0.59 19.80
CA LEU A 271 11.87 -1.69 18.94
C LEU A 271 12.74 -2.91 19.18
N ASN A 272 12.14 -4.11 19.21
CA ASN A 272 12.89 -5.37 19.24
C ASN A 272 13.69 -5.61 17.94
N THR A 273 14.65 -6.55 17.97
CA THR A 273 15.49 -6.94 16.81
C THR A 273 14.67 -7.21 15.56
N THR A 274 13.56 -7.94 15.69
CA THR A 274 12.70 -8.31 14.56
C THR A 274 12.05 -7.08 13.92
N LEU A 275 11.42 -6.21 14.71
CA LEU A 275 10.75 -5.01 14.19
C LEU A 275 11.73 -4.00 13.59
N ALA A 276 12.89 -3.79 14.23
CA ALA A 276 13.93 -2.90 13.74
C ALA A 276 14.53 -3.41 12.42
N TRP A 277 14.80 -4.72 12.32
CA TRP A 277 15.25 -5.36 11.08
C TRP A 277 14.22 -5.22 9.97
N GLU A 278 12.96 -5.60 10.22
CA GLU A 278 11.89 -5.58 9.21
C GLU A 278 11.66 -4.17 8.65
N ALA A 279 11.61 -3.14 9.50
CA ALA A 279 11.43 -1.76 9.05
C ALA A 279 12.64 -1.26 8.24
N THR A 280 13.86 -1.57 8.68
CA THR A 280 15.09 -1.18 7.97
C THR A 280 15.17 -1.90 6.62
N LEU A 281 14.95 -3.21 6.58
CA LEU A 281 14.92 -4.00 5.33
C LEU A 281 13.93 -3.44 4.32
N ARG A 282 12.71 -3.12 4.78
CA ARG A 282 11.64 -2.58 3.92
C ARG A 282 12.05 -1.30 3.21
N ALA A 283 12.78 -0.41 3.90
CA ALA A 283 13.30 0.83 3.33
C ALA A 283 14.57 0.63 2.50
N TYR A 284 15.50 -0.25 2.90
CA TYR A 284 16.82 -0.34 2.26
C TYR A 284 16.90 -1.37 1.13
N ARG A 285 15.89 -2.23 0.95
CA ARG A 285 15.84 -3.17 -0.18
C ARG A 285 15.82 -2.46 -1.54
N GLY A 286 16.36 -3.12 -2.57
CA GLY A 286 16.56 -2.53 -3.89
C GLY A 286 17.50 -1.32 -3.86
N ASN A 287 18.39 -1.25 -2.86
CA ASN A 287 19.24 -0.10 -2.56
C ASN A 287 18.48 1.23 -2.32
N GLY A 288 17.22 1.16 -1.90
CA GLY A 288 16.42 2.29 -1.45
C GLY A 288 15.00 2.27 -1.98
N PHE A 289 14.05 1.90 -1.14
CA PHE A 289 12.63 1.78 -1.48
C PHE A 289 11.77 2.60 -0.52
N TYR A 290 11.17 3.68 -1.03
CA TYR A 290 10.51 4.72 -0.25
C TYR A 290 9.05 4.42 0.03
N LYS A 291 8.46 3.37 -0.57
CA LYS A 291 7.01 3.14 -0.56
C LYS A 291 6.37 3.18 0.83
N ASP A 292 7.01 2.63 1.85
CA ASP A 292 6.25 2.17 3.02
C ASP A 292 5.95 3.22 4.09
N HIS A 293 6.40 4.47 3.89
CA HIS A 293 5.95 5.59 4.73
C HIS A 293 4.49 5.98 4.45
N ILE A 294 3.95 5.61 3.27
CA ILE A 294 2.59 5.96 2.84
C ILE A 294 1.49 5.38 3.74
N TYR A 295 1.76 4.33 4.50
CA TYR A 295 0.76 3.71 5.38
C TYR A 295 0.35 4.66 6.51
N LEU A 296 1.33 5.23 7.24
CA LEU A 296 1.03 6.18 8.31
C LEU A 296 0.55 7.51 7.72
N GLN A 297 1.18 7.98 6.63
CA GLN A 297 0.76 9.20 5.96
C GLN A 297 -0.70 9.10 5.51
N GLY A 298 -1.05 8.03 4.81
CA GLY A 298 -2.39 7.76 4.33
C GLY A 298 -3.40 7.68 5.46
N LEU A 299 -3.06 7.03 6.58
CA LEU A 299 -3.93 7.01 7.75
C LEU A 299 -4.26 8.42 8.23
N LEU A 300 -3.26 9.30 8.38
CA LEU A 300 -3.47 10.66 8.88
C LEU A 300 -4.25 11.54 7.88
N GLU A 301 -3.90 11.48 6.59
CA GLU A 301 -4.59 12.23 5.54
C GLU A 301 -6.05 11.80 5.37
N VAL A 302 -6.30 10.49 5.31
CA VAL A 302 -7.66 9.96 5.20
C VAL A 302 -8.44 10.21 6.48
N PHE A 303 -7.81 10.08 7.66
CA PHE A 303 -8.47 10.43 8.92
C PHE A 303 -8.96 11.88 8.90
N GLN A 304 -8.09 12.83 8.54
CA GLN A 304 -8.45 14.24 8.43
C GLN A 304 -9.61 14.48 7.44
N PHE A 305 -9.51 13.87 6.27
CA PHE A 305 -10.55 13.93 5.24
C PHE A 305 -11.91 13.42 5.76
N MET A 306 -11.92 12.25 6.41
CA MET A 306 -13.14 11.64 6.95
C MET A 306 -13.75 12.50 8.07
N THR A 307 -12.92 12.99 9.01
CA THR A 307 -13.41 13.81 10.13
C THR A 307 -13.86 15.21 9.73
N SER A 308 -13.44 15.69 8.56
CA SER A 308 -13.87 16.98 8.00
C SER A 308 -15.13 16.87 7.13
N GLY A 309 -15.80 15.70 7.12
CA GLY A 309 -17.02 15.48 6.34
C GLY A 309 -16.77 15.23 4.84
N GLY A 310 -15.59 14.71 4.49
CA GLY A 310 -15.26 14.36 3.12
C GLY A 310 -16.21 13.33 2.50
N ASP A 311 -16.47 13.47 1.19
CA ASP A 311 -17.27 12.52 0.41
C ASP A 311 -16.48 11.24 0.14
N TRP A 312 -16.52 10.34 1.10
CA TRP A 312 -15.79 9.08 1.05
C TRP A 312 -16.41 8.08 0.08
N GLU A 313 -17.72 8.15 -0.21
CA GLU A 313 -18.36 7.23 -1.15
C GLU A 313 -17.79 7.41 -2.56
N ALA A 314 -17.50 8.65 -2.97
CA ALA A 314 -16.86 8.94 -4.25
C ALA A 314 -15.45 8.33 -4.38
N LEU A 315 -14.74 8.04 -3.28
CA LEU A 315 -13.46 7.33 -3.33
C LEU A 315 -13.61 5.85 -3.69
N PHE A 316 -14.81 5.28 -3.55
CA PHE A 316 -15.07 3.89 -3.89
C PHE A 316 -15.40 3.66 -5.36
N VAL A 317 -15.38 4.68 -6.23
CA VAL A 317 -15.50 4.49 -7.70
C VAL A 317 -14.42 3.59 -8.28
N GLY A 318 -13.29 3.47 -7.58
CA GLY A 318 -12.09 2.74 -8.00
C GLY A 318 -10.87 3.20 -7.22
N LYS A 319 -9.68 2.76 -7.64
CA LYS A 319 -8.37 3.10 -7.08
C LYS A 319 -7.90 4.48 -7.52
N VAL A 320 -8.53 5.52 -6.97
CA VAL A 320 -8.18 6.95 -7.09
C VAL A 320 -7.66 7.52 -5.77
N GLY A 321 -6.76 8.51 -5.85
CA GLY A 321 -6.31 9.27 -4.68
C GLY A 321 -7.26 10.42 -4.28
N LEU A 322 -7.11 10.94 -3.06
CA LEU A 322 -7.85 12.09 -2.54
C LEU A 322 -7.75 13.32 -3.47
N HIS A 323 -6.58 13.56 -4.05
CA HIS A 323 -6.32 14.67 -4.98
C HIS A 323 -7.04 14.54 -6.34
N HIS A 324 -7.69 13.40 -6.60
CA HIS A 324 -8.51 13.20 -7.81
C HIS A 324 -10.01 13.39 -7.56
N LEU A 325 -10.43 13.64 -6.32
CA LEU A 325 -11.83 13.55 -5.93
C LEU A 325 -12.73 14.57 -6.65
N ASP A 326 -12.28 15.81 -6.83
CA ASP A 326 -13.06 16.85 -7.53
C ASP A 326 -13.32 16.45 -8.98
N ARG A 327 -12.32 15.85 -9.63
CA ARG A 327 -12.48 15.35 -10.98
C ARG A 327 -13.43 14.15 -11.03
N VAL A 328 -13.31 13.23 -10.08
CA VAL A 328 -14.19 12.06 -9.96
C VAL A 328 -15.65 12.51 -9.81
N LYS A 329 -15.92 13.47 -8.91
CA LYS A 329 -17.26 14.04 -8.71
C LYS A 329 -17.81 14.65 -9.98
N THR A 330 -17.02 15.49 -10.64
CA THR A 330 -17.39 16.10 -11.93
C THR A 330 -17.76 15.03 -12.97
N ASP A 331 -16.95 13.98 -13.11
CA ASP A 331 -17.20 12.93 -14.11
C ASP A 331 -18.35 11.98 -13.70
N LEU A 332 -18.67 11.84 -12.41
CA LEU A 332 -19.89 11.17 -11.93
C LEU A 332 -21.16 11.98 -12.28
N GLU A 333 -21.15 13.29 -12.05
CA GLU A 333 -22.28 14.19 -12.38
C GLU A 333 -22.55 14.22 -13.89
N LEU A 334 -21.48 14.18 -14.69
CA LEU A 334 -21.57 14.12 -16.15
C LEU A 334 -21.84 12.71 -16.70
N ASN A 335 -22.11 11.71 -15.84
CA ASN A 335 -22.33 10.31 -16.21
C ASN A 335 -21.20 9.68 -17.06
N LYS A 336 -19.97 10.18 -16.91
CA LYS A 336 -18.77 9.61 -17.53
C LYS A 336 -18.17 8.49 -16.68
N LEU A 337 -18.42 8.54 -15.37
CA LEU A 337 -18.12 7.45 -14.43
C LEU A 337 -19.43 6.88 -13.89
N ARG A 338 -19.37 5.60 -13.52
CA ARG A 338 -20.47 4.93 -12.83
C ARG A 338 -20.33 5.16 -11.33
N ARG A 339 -21.45 5.35 -10.64
CA ARG A 339 -21.47 5.36 -9.17
C ARG A 339 -21.00 4.01 -8.63
N PRO A 340 -20.31 3.97 -7.48
CA PRO A 340 -19.88 2.70 -6.88
C PRO A 340 -21.11 1.84 -6.58
N SER A 341 -21.12 0.60 -7.07
CA SER A 341 -22.23 -0.33 -6.82
C SER A 341 -22.14 -0.98 -5.45
N VAL A 342 -20.92 -1.11 -4.91
CA VAL A 342 -20.66 -1.68 -3.59
C VAL A 342 -19.91 -0.65 -2.75
N VAL A 343 -20.40 -0.36 -1.55
CA VAL A 343 -19.70 0.49 -0.58
C VAL A 343 -19.69 -0.16 0.80
N PRO A 344 -18.66 0.07 1.62
CA PRO A 344 -18.59 -0.59 2.93
C PRO A 344 -19.63 -0.05 3.92
N GLY A 345 -20.63 -0.88 4.22
CA GLY A 345 -21.70 -0.51 5.16
C GLY A 345 -21.20 -0.17 6.57
N PHE A 346 -20.02 -0.67 6.97
CA PHE A 346 -19.41 -0.33 8.25
C PHE A 346 -18.95 1.14 8.33
N LEU A 347 -18.66 1.81 7.21
CA LEU A 347 -18.32 3.24 7.20
C LEU A 347 -19.54 4.15 7.40
N LYS A 348 -20.75 3.62 7.18
CA LYS A 348 -22.02 4.33 7.44
C LYS A 348 -22.45 4.26 8.90
N ARG A 349 -21.89 3.32 9.66
CA ARG A 349 -22.18 3.14 11.09
C ARG A 349 -21.31 4.08 11.91
N GLU A 350 -21.76 4.38 13.12
CA GLU A 350 -20.93 5.11 14.09
C GLU A 350 -19.60 4.39 14.32
N ARG A 351 -18.53 5.17 14.41
CA ARG A 351 -17.20 4.66 14.73
C ARG A 351 -17.19 3.95 16.08
N LYS A 352 -16.32 2.96 16.22
CA LYS A 352 -15.98 2.39 17.53
C LYS A 352 -15.09 3.36 18.30
N LYS A 353 -15.49 3.74 19.51
CA LYS A 353 -14.64 4.50 20.44
C LYS A 353 -13.45 3.64 20.86
N SER A 354 -12.24 4.19 20.80
CA SER A 354 -11.02 3.51 21.21
C SER A 354 -9.92 4.52 21.56
N GLU A 355 -9.01 4.15 22.46
CA GLU A 355 -7.82 4.98 22.78
C GLU A 355 -6.96 5.27 21.54
N MET A 356 -6.91 4.33 20.59
CA MET A 356 -6.16 4.52 19.35
C MET A 356 -6.78 5.63 18.49
N TRP A 357 -8.11 5.74 18.47
CA TRP A 357 -8.76 6.84 17.77
C TRP A 357 -8.34 8.19 18.36
N ASP A 358 -8.40 8.32 19.69
CA ASP A 358 -8.10 9.57 20.38
C ASP A 358 -6.61 9.94 20.23
N LEU A 359 -5.75 8.93 20.12
CA LEU A 359 -4.34 9.12 19.79
C LEU A 359 -4.18 9.67 18.36
N VAL A 360 -4.78 9.06 17.34
CA VAL A 360 -4.72 9.48 15.92
C VAL A 360 -5.34 10.87 15.71
N SER A 361 -6.62 11.04 16.07
CA SER A 361 -7.02 12.10 17.02
C SER A 361 -6.13 13.33 17.15
N SER A 362 -5.33 13.24 18.22
CA SER A 362 -4.38 14.23 18.70
C SER A 362 -3.16 14.45 17.80
N LEU A 363 -2.91 13.61 16.80
CA LEU A 363 -1.82 13.80 15.84
C LEU A 363 -2.26 14.76 14.74
N VAL A 364 -3.47 14.58 14.20
CA VAL A 364 -4.03 15.45 13.16
C VAL A 364 -4.31 16.85 13.68
N ASN A 365 -4.85 16.96 14.91
CA ASN A 365 -5.12 18.27 15.52
C ASN A 365 -3.85 19.04 15.92
N ALA A 366 -2.70 18.37 16.05
CA ALA A 366 -1.42 19.02 16.36
C ALA A 366 -0.70 19.57 15.12
N THR A 367 -1.21 19.25 13.92
CA THR A 367 -0.65 19.67 12.62
C THR A 367 -1.51 20.69 11.89
N GLY A 368 -2.70 21.01 12.41
CA GLY A 368 -3.66 21.93 11.81
C GLY A 368 -3.58 23.35 12.33
#